data_AF-A0A0M3KJ10-F1
#
_entry.id   AF-A0A0M3KJ10-F1
#
_cell.length_a   1.000
_cell.length_b   1.000
_cell.length_c   1.000
_cell.angle_alpha   90.00
_cell.angle_beta   90.00
_cell.angle_gamma   90.00
#
_symmetry.space_group_name_H-M   'P 1'
#
loop_
_entity.id
_entity.type
_entity.pdbx_description
1 polymer ?
#
loop_
_entity_poly.entity_id
_entity_poly.type
_entity_poly.pdbx_seq_one_letter_code
_entity_poly.pdbx_strand_id
1 'polypeptide(L)'
;LQYLDATLGAGSGSEHYETSCLHAVNQAIGRAIRHRNDYAAIILIDSRYSKPNIEKGLPTWISSRLKHCKNFGELITQLSTFFKMRKQLSLSP
;
A
#
# COMPACT_ATOMS: atom_id res chain seq x y z
N LEU A 1 12.85 -20.91 -4.10
CA LEU A 1 13.31 -19.75 -4.90
C LEU A 1 14.47 -20.13 -5.82
N GLN A 2 15.46 -20.89 -5.34
CA GLN A 2 16.61 -21.36 -6.14
C GLN A 2 16.23 -22.12 -7.43
N TYR A 3 15.11 -22.87 -7.42
CA TYR A 3 14.54 -23.46 -8.63
C TYR A 3 14.17 -22.42 -9.68
N LEU A 4 13.47 -21.34 -9.28
CA LEU A 4 13.08 -20.26 -10.18
C LEU A 4 14.32 -19.54 -10.72
N ASP A 5 15.33 -19.31 -9.88
CA ASP A 5 16.58 -18.71 -10.32
C ASP A 5 17.31 -19.58 -11.35
N ALA A 6 17.25 -20.91 -11.18
CA ALA A 6 17.85 -21.87 -12.11
C ALA A 6 17.06 -22.02 -13.43
N THR A 7 15.73 -21.88 -13.41
CA THR A 7 14.88 -22.10 -14.60
C THR A 7 14.52 -20.84 -15.38
N LEU A 8 14.41 -19.69 -14.70
CA LEU A 8 13.94 -18.42 -15.27
C LEU A 8 15.02 -17.33 -15.29
N GLY A 9 16.15 -17.57 -14.63
CA GLY A 9 17.28 -16.65 -14.55
C GLY A 9 17.49 -16.08 -13.16
N ALA A 10 18.71 -15.59 -12.91
CA ALA A 10 19.10 -15.06 -11.62
C ALA A 10 18.20 -13.88 -11.20
N GLY A 11 17.59 -13.97 -10.02
CA GLY A 11 16.73 -12.92 -9.45
C GLY A 11 15.24 -13.20 -9.56
N SER A 12 14.82 -14.15 -10.41
CA SER A 12 13.41 -14.56 -10.55
C SER A 12 12.81 -15.11 -9.26
N GLY A 13 13.62 -15.74 -8.41
CA GLY A 13 13.19 -16.16 -7.08
C GLY A 13 12.82 -14.98 -6.18
N SER A 14 13.65 -13.94 -6.16
CA SER A 14 13.38 -12.73 -5.37
C SER A 14 12.14 -11.99 -5.88
N GLU A 15 12.01 -11.85 -7.19
CA GLU A 15 10.84 -11.22 -7.82
C GLU A 15 9.55 -11.96 -7.45
N HIS A 16 9.53 -13.29 -7.56
CA HIS A 16 8.36 -14.09 -7.21
C HIS A 16 7.98 -13.93 -5.73
N TYR A 17 8.97 -13.83 -4.84
CA TYR A 17 8.73 -13.58 -3.42
C TYR A 17 8.12 -12.19 -3.18
N GLU A 18 8.64 -11.16 -3.84
CA GLU A 18 8.08 -9.80 -3.79
C GLU A 18 6.63 -9.76 -4.31
N THR A 19 6.37 -10.37 -5.47
CA THR A 19 5.01 -10.46 -6.04
C THR A 19 4.05 -11.19 -5.11
N SER A 20 4.47 -12.30 -4.51
CA SER A 20 3.62 -13.06 -3.58
C SER A 20 3.28 -12.26 -2.33
N CYS A 21 4.24 -11.51 -1.79
CA CYS A 21 4.02 -10.58 -0.68
C CYS A 21 3.01 -9.50 -1.07
N LEU A 22 3.19 -8.85 -2.22
CA LEU A 22 2.31 -7.79 -2.70
C LEU A 22 0.89 -8.30 -3.02
N HIS A 23 0.73 -9.55 -3.46
CA HIS A 23 -0.60 -10.15 -3.58
C HIS A 23 -1.34 -10.19 -2.23
N ALA A 24 -0.68 -10.60 -1.15
CA ALA A 24 -1.28 -10.61 0.18
C ALA A 24 -1.62 -9.20 0.68
N VAL A 25 -0.72 -8.23 0.45
CA VAL A 25 -0.94 -6.82 0.80
C VAL A 25 -2.13 -6.25 0.03
N ASN A 26 -2.18 -6.45 -1.28
CA ASN A 26 -3.24 -5.95 -2.15
C ASN A 26 -4.59 -6.60 -1.79
N GLN A 27 -4.59 -7.86 -1.36
CA GLN A 27 -5.76 -8.52 -0.84
C GLN A 27 -6.27 -7.85 0.44
N ALA A 28 -5.38 -7.53 1.39
CA ALA A 28 -5.74 -6.83 2.63
C ALA A 28 -6.29 -5.41 2.36
N ILE A 29 -5.66 -4.68 1.44
CA ILE A 29 -6.13 -3.37 0.96
C ILE A 29 -7.58 -3.47 0.44
N GLY A 30 -7.87 -4.47 -0.40
CA GLY A 30 -9.21 -4.69 -0.93
C GLY A 30 -10.25 -5.10 0.11
N ARG A 31 -9.84 -5.65 1.26
CA ARG A 31 -10.74 -5.93 2.39
C ARG A 31 -11.01 -4.69 3.24
N ALA A 32 -10.05 -3.76 3.31
CA ALA A 32 -10.15 -2.55 4.11
C ALA A 32 -11.05 -1.48 3.46
N ILE A 33 -11.11 -1.41 2.12
CA ILE A 33 -11.97 -0.47 1.38
C ILE A 33 -12.98 -1.27 0.56
N ARG A 34 -14.23 -1.36 1.05
CA ARG A 34 -15.21 -2.34 0.52
C ARG A 34 -16.12 -1.79 -0.58
N HIS A 35 -16.43 -0.50 -0.54
CA HIS A 35 -17.32 0.14 -1.53
C HIS A 35 -17.05 1.65 -1.63
N ARG A 36 -17.67 2.31 -2.62
CA ARG A 36 -17.42 3.74 -2.95
C ARG A 36 -17.68 4.74 -1.82
N ASN A 37 -18.48 4.36 -0.82
CA ASN A 37 -18.83 5.20 0.32
C ASN A 37 -18.04 4.82 1.58
N ASP A 38 -17.20 3.78 1.50
CA ASP A 38 -16.31 3.36 2.56
C ASP A 38 -14.97 4.09 2.44
N TYR A 39 -14.36 4.40 3.57
CA TYR A 39 -13.03 5.00 3.60
C TYR A 39 -12.20 4.39 4.72
N ALA A 40 -10.94 4.11 4.40
CA ALA A 40 -9.97 3.62 5.36
C ALA A 40 -8.64 4.35 5.13
N ALA A 41 -7.86 4.43 6.20
CA ALA A 41 -6.45 4.77 6.11
C ALA A 41 -5.63 3.47 6.14
N ILE A 42 -4.73 3.31 5.16
CA ILE A 42 -3.84 2.15 5.07
C ILE A 42 -2.43 2.65 5.39
N ILE A 43 -1.78 2.01 6.36
CA ILE A 43 -0.43 2.37 6.79
C ILE A 43 0.50 1.22 6.44
N LEU A 44 1.42 1.46 5.51
CA LEU A 44 2.44 0.51 5.09
C LEU A 44 3.73 0.79 5.87
N ILE A 45 4.07 -0.08 6.82
CA ILE A 45 5.20 0.12 7.75
C ILE A 45 6.38 -0.76 7.33
N ASP A 46 7.10 -0.33 6.30
CA ASP A 46 8.39 -0.92 5.91
C ASP A 46 9.13 0.03 4.97
N SER A 47 10.46 0.16 5.11
CA SER A 47 11.26 1.03 4.23
C SER A 47 11.27 0.57 2.77
N ARG A 48 10.99 -0.71 2.51
CA ARG A 48 10.90 -1.28 1.16
C ARG A 48 9.76 -0.71 0.34
N TYR A 49 8.69 -0.20 0.97
CA TYR A 49 7.58 0.44 0.26
C TYR A 49 7.95 1.79 -0.37
N SER A 50 9.11 2.35 -0.05
CA SER A 50 9.66 3.54 -0.74
C SER A 50 10.49 3.18 -1.98
N LYS A 51 10.64 1.88 -2.31
CA LYS A 51 11.36 1.45 -3.50
C LYS A 51 10.43 1.46 -4.71
N PRO A 52 10.85 2.02 -5.86
CA PRO A 52 9.99 2.13 -7.04
C PRO A 52 9.46 0.79 -7.58
N ASN A 53 10.20 -0.32 -7.41
CA ASN A 53 9.74 -1.65 -7.85
C ASN A 53 8.58 -2.16 -6.99
N ILE A 54 8.61 -1.90 -5.67
CA ILE A 54 7.57 -2.32 -4.74
C ILE A 54 6.31 -1.46 -4.93
N GLU A 55 6.47 -0.15 -5.09
CA GLU A 55 5.34 0.76 -5.36
C GLU A 55 4.60 0.40 -6.64
N LYS A 56 5.32 -0.03 -7.69
CA LYS A 56 4.73 -0.49 -8.96
C LYS A 56 3.86 -1.74 -8.81
N GLY A 57 4.10 -2.57 -7.79
CA GLY A 57 3.27 -3.73 -7.51
C GLY A 57 2.04 -3.45 -6.64
N LEU A 58 1.85 -2.19 -6.20
CA LEU A 58 0.59 -1.75 -5.59
C LEU A 58 -0.45 -1.42 -6.66
N PRO A 59 -1.76 -1.50 -6.36
CA PRO A 59 -2.81 -1.14 -7.30
C PRO A 59 -2.69 0.34 -7.68
N THR A 60 -2.88 0.66 -8.96
CA THR A 60 -2.72 2.02 -9.50
C THR A 60 -3.59 3.06 -8.80
N TRP A 61 -4.79 2.67 -8.35
CA TRP A 61 -5.70 3.54 -7.60
C TRP A 61 -5.23 3.83 -6.16
N ILE A 62 -4.36 2.99 -5.59
CA ILE A 62 -3.69 3.23 -4.30
C ILE A 62 -2.39 4.00 -4.50
N SER A 63 -1.54 3.59 -5.45
CA SER A 63 -0.21 4.19 -5.63
C SER A 63 -0.30 5.68 -5.96
N SER A 64 -1.32 6.12 -6.72
CA SER A 64 -1.61 7.54 -6.97
C SER A 64 -1.96 8.36 -5.73
N ARG A 65 -2.31 7.70 -4.60
CA ARG A 65 -2.69 8.32 -3.34
C ARG A 65 -1.68 8.05 -2.21
N LEU A 66 -0.60 7.34 -2.51
CA LEU A 66 0.44 7.00 -1.54
C LEU A 66 1.11 8.28 -1.02
N LYS A 67 1.38 8.33 0.29
CA LYS A 67 2.06 9.43 0.95
C LYS A 67 3.25 8.88 1.72
N HIS A 68 4.45 9.34 1.36
CA HIS A 68 5.66 9.01 2.12
C HIS A 68 5.76 9.95 3.32
N CYS A 69 5.66 9.38 4.52
CA CYS A 69 5.87 10.12 5.76
C CYS A 69 7.30 9.87 6.23
N LYS A 70 8.04 10.93 6.57
CA LYS A 70 9.44 10.84 7.01
C LYS A 70 9.57 10.34 8.45
N ASN A 71 8.54 10.58 9.26
CA ASN A 71 8.51 10.22 10.67
C ASN A 71 7.07 9.98 11.14
N PHE A 72 6.98 9.47 12.36
CA PHE A 72 5.70 9.15 13.01
C PHE A 72 4.81 10.38 13.24
N GLY A 73 5.40 11.53 13.58
CA GLY A 73 4.64 12.77 13.81
C GLY A 73 3.91 13.26 12.55
N GLU A 74 4.59 13.19 11.40
CA GLU A 74 4.00 13.50 10.10
C GLU A 74 2.85 12.55 9.77
N LEU A 75 3.05 11.24 9.97
CA LEU A 75 2.01 10.22 9.77
C LEU A 75 0.75 10.52 10.60
N ILE A 76 0.91 10.79 11.90
CA ILE A 76 -0.22 11.10 12.79
C ILE A 76 -0.95 12.38 12.37
N THR A 77 -0.21 13.39 11.90
CA THR A 77 -0.79 14.65 11.41
C THR A 77 -1.62 14.42 10.14
N GLN A 78 -1.10 13.66 9.18
CA GLN A 78 -1.82 13.31 7.95
C GLN A 78 -3.06 12.47 8.26
N LEU A 79 -2.94 11.49 9.16
CA LEU A 79 -4.04 10.62 9.58
C LEU A 79 -5.17 11.42 10.24
N SER A 80 -4.81 12.31 11.17
CA SER A 80 -5.78 13.18 11.85
C SER A 80 -6.51 14.09 10.88
N THR A 81 -5.79 14.67 9.91
CA THR A 81 -6.37 15.51 8.85
C THR A 81 -7.34 14.73 7.98
N PHE A 82 -6.96 13.52 7.56
CA PHE A 82 -7.80 12.64 6.75
C PHE A 82 -9.14 12.33 7.42
N PHE A 83 -9.12 11.89 8.69
CA PHE A 83 -10.36 11.54 9.41
C PHE A 83 -11.23 12.75 9.72
N LYS A 84 -10.65 13.93 10.01
CA LYS A 84 -11.41 15.18 10.19
C LYS A 84 -12.15 15.57 8.90
N MET A 85 -11.46 15.54 7.76
CA MET A 85 -12.05 15.87 6.46
C MET A 85 -13.18 14.91 6.09
N ARG A 86 -13.00 13.60 6.32
CA ARG A 86 -14.04 12.60 6.04
C ARG A 86 -15.24 12.74 6.96
N LYS A 87 -15.04 13.06 8.24
CA LYS A 87 -16.13 13.35 9.18
C LYS A 87 -16.96 14.56 8.75
N GLN A 88 -16.33 15.64 8.29
CA GLN A 88 -17.05 16.80 7.75
C GLN A 88 -17.87 16.44 6.49
N LEU A 89 -17.30 15.64 5.59
CA LEU A 89 -18.00 15.19 4.38
C LEU A 89 -19.24 14.33 4.73
N SER A 90 -19.17 13.50 5.77
CA SER A 90 -20.32 12.72 6.23
C SER A 90 -21.42 13.54 6.93
N LEU A 91 -21.11 14.77 7.34
CA LEU A 91 -22.03 15.70 8.01
C LEU A 91 -22.59 16.78 7.06
N SER A 92 -22.15 16.78 5.81
CA SER A 92 -22.67 17.65 4.75
C SER A 92 -23.93 16.98 4.14
N PRO A 93 -25.09 17.67 4.09
CA PRO A 93 -26.33 17.09 3.54
C PRO A 93 -26.24 16.80 2.03
#